data_AF-A0A174PAR1-F1
#
_entry.id   AF-A0A174PAR1-F1
#
_cell.length_a   1.000
_cell.length_b   1.000
_cell.length_c   1.000
_cell.angle_alpha   90.00
_cell.angle_beta   90.00
_cell.angle_gamma   90.00
#
_symmetry.space_group_name_H-M   'P 1'
#
loop_
_entity.id
_entity.type
_entity.pdbx_description
1 polymer ?
#
loop_
_entity_poly.entity_id
_entity_poly.type
_entity_poly.pdbx_seq_one_letter_code
_entity_poly.pdbx_strand_id
1 'polypeptide(L)' 'MYVAKKTPEEQYQLVLECRRSGLTDCDWCRKNGINPNTFYTWISRLRKKACYAIPEPSISSVPNSRPAQ' A
#
# COMPACT_ATOMS: atom_id res chain seq x y z
N MET A 1 -17.91 13.77 13.43
CA MET A 1 -16.53 14.14 13.05
C MET A 1 -16.27 13.55 11.68
N TYR A 2 -16.29 14.37 10.61
CA TYR A 2 -16.06 13.86 9.26
C TYR A 2 -14.59 13.44 9.16
N VAL A 3 -14.34 12.14 9.07
CA VAL A 3 -13.04 11.65 8.63
C VAL A 3 -12.84 12.22 7.24
N ALA A 4 -11.99 13.26 7.14
CA ALA A 4 -11.68 13.91 5.89
C ALA A 4 -11.26 12.82 4.89
N LYS A 5 -12.09 12.63 3.86
CA LYS A 5 -11.82 11.65 2.81
C LYS A 5 -10.52 12.08 2.14
N LYS A 6 -9.43 11.35 2.42
CA LYS A 6 -8.14 11.56 1.77
C LYS A 6 -8.32 11.48 0.27
N THR A 7 -7.80 12.46 -0.44
CA THR A 7 -7.82 12.49 -1.91
C THR A 7 -7.00 11.34 -2.48
N PRO A 8 -7.23 10.88 -3.72
CA PRO A 8 -6.42 9.82 -4.33
C PRO A 8 -4.93 10.20 -4.39
N GLU A 9 -4.59 11.47 -4.64
CA GLU A 9 -3.22 12.00 -4.52
C GLU A 9 -2.62 11.78 -3.13
N GLU A 10 -3.33 12.18 -2.06
CA GLU A 10 -2.85 11.97 -0.69
C GLU A 10 -2.67 10.49 -0.37
N GLN A 11 -3.62 9.64 -0.80
CA GLN A 11 -3.51 8.19 -0.61
C GLN A 11 -2.26 7.65 -1.32
N TYR A 12 -1.97 8.11 -2.53
CA TYR A 12 -0.78 7.71 -3.27
C TYR A 12 0.51 8.17 -2.58
N GLN A 13 0.56 9.41 -2.10
CA GLN A 13 1.70 9.92 -1.31
C GLN A 13 1.93 9.08 -0.04
N LEU A 14 0.85 8.71 0.66
CA LEU A 14 0.94 7.86 1.85
C LEU A 14 1.47 6.45 1.52
N VAL A 15 1.05 5.86 0.40
CA VAL A 15 1.59 4.58 -0.09
C VAL A 15 3.08 4.70 -0.42
N LEU A 16 3.51 5.80 -1.05
CA LEU A 16 4.92 6.05 -1.33
C LEU A 16 5.73 6.23 -0.05
N GLU A 17 5.22 6.96 0.94
CA GLU A 17 5.87 7.14 2.24
C GLU A 17 5.95 5.82 3.02
N CYS A 18 4.93 4.97 2.94
CA CYS A 18 4.96 3.62 3.49
C CYS A 18 6.12 2.81 2.90
N ARG A 19 6.28 2.85 1.57
CA ARG A 19 7.36 2.16 0.85
C ARG A 19 8.73 2.75 1.16
N ARG A 20 8.83 4.08 1.23
CA ARG A 20 10.08 4.79 1.58
C ARG A 20 10.50 4.54 3.03
N SER A 21 9.53 4.35 3.93
CA SER A 21 9.82 4.06 5.33
C SER A 21 10.48 2.69 5.54
N GLY A 22 10.37 1.76 4.58
CA GLY A 22 10.88 0.40 4.71
C GLY A 22 10.18 -0.44 5.80
N LEU A 23 9.07 0.05 6.33
CA LEU A 23 8.23 -0.62 7.32
C LEU A 23 7.20 -1.51 6.61
N THR A 24 6.67 -2.51 7.32
CA THR A 24 5.53 -3.27 6.80
C THR A 24 4.29 -2.37 6.68
N ASP A 25 3.41 -2.66 5.72
CA ASP A 25 2.18 -1.89 5.51
C ASP A 25 1.36 -1.80 6.82
N CYS A 26 1.34 -2.88 7.62
CA CYS A 26 0.67 -2.93 8.93
C CYS A 26 1.31 -2.01 9.98
N ASP A 27 2.63 -2.05 10.14
CA ASP A 27 3.33 -1.21 11.12
C ASP A 27 3.22 0.27 10.79
N TRP A 28 3.37 0.60 9.51
CA TRP A 28 3.25 1.97 9.03
C TRP A 28 1.81 2.48 9.21
N CYS A 29 0.80 1.67 8.89
CA CYS A 29 -0.60 2.00 9.15
C CYS A 29 -0.85 2.28 10.64
N ARG A 30 -0.35 1.43 11.54
CA ARG A 30 -0.51 1.63 12.99
C ARG A 30 0.14 2.93 13.47
N LYS A 31 1.33 3.24 12.99
CA LYS A 31 2.09 4.43 13.35
C LYS A 31 1.44 5.73 12.85
N ASN A 32 0.81 5.67 11.67
CA ASN A 32 0.10 6.79 11.06
C ASN A 32 -1.38 6.88 11.48
N GLY A 33 -1.86 5.96 12.33
CA GLY A 33 -3.27 5.89 12.73
C GLY A 33 -4.22 5.57 11.56
N ILE A 34 -3.72 4.91 10.52
CA ILE A 34 -4.50 4.50 9.35
C ILE A 34 -4.98 3.08 9.58
N ASN A 35 -6.25 2.82 9.26
CA ASN A 35 -6.77 1.47 9.30
C ASN A 35 -6.16 0.65 8.14
N PRO A 36 -5.52 -0.50 8.41
CA PRO A 36 -4.91 -1.32 7.36
C PRO A 36 -5.94 -1.74 6.30
N ASN A 37 -7.18 -2.03 6.71
CA ASN A 37 -8.26 -2.34 5.79
C ASN A 37 -8.58 -1.19 4.81
N THR A 38 -8.53 0.06 5.31
CA THR A 38 -8.72 1.26 4.49
C THR A 38 -7.54 1.45 3.54
N PHE A 39 -6.32 1.20 4.01
CA PHE A 39 -5.10 1.29 3.20
C PHE A 39 -5.11 0.32 2.01
N TYR A 40 -5.47 -0.95 2.22
CA TYR A 40 -5.61 -1.90 1.12
C TYR A 40 -6.73 -1.50 0.14
N THR A 41 -7.83 -0.94 0.64
CA THR A 41 -8.91 -0.39 -0.21
C THR A 41 -8.40 0.76 -1.08
N TRP A 42 -7.55 1.64 -0.55
CA TRP A 42 -6.90 2.70 -1.31
C TRP A 42 -5.98 2.14 -2.39
N ILE A 43 -5.11 1.18 -2.06
CA ILE A 43 -4.22 0.53 -3.04
C ILE A 43 -5.03 -0.09 -4.18
N SER A 44 -6.09 -0.85 -3.89
CA SER A 44 -6.94 -1.45 -4.93
C SER A 44 -7.62 -0.41 -5.80
N ARG A 45 -8.04 0.73 -5.23
CA ARG A 45 -8.64 1.84 -5.99
C ARG A 45 -7.62 2.59 -6.84
N LEU A 46 -6.41 2.80 -6.31
CA LEU A 46 -5.32 3.45 -7.03
C LEU A 46 -4.84 2.57 -8.18
N ARG A 47 -4.67 1.25 -7.99
CA ARG A 47 -4.34 0.31 -9.08
C ARG A 47 -5.38 0.28 -10.20
N LYS A 48 -6.66 0.44 -9.86
CA LYS A 48 -7.75 0.54 -10.86
C LYS A 48 -7.70 1.83 -11.66
N LYS A 49 -7.15 2.89 -11.10
CA LYS A 49 -6.95 4.16 -11.81
C LYS A 49 -5.62 4.07 -12.56
N ALA A 50 -5.68 3.96 -13.89
CA ALA A 50 -4.50 3.85 -14.76
C ALA A 50 -3.45 4.98 -14.62
N CYS A 51 -3.78 6.04 -13.88
CA CYS A 51 -2.89 7.18 -13.59
C CYS A 51 -1.90 6.92 -12.44
N TYR A 52 -2.16 5.97 -11.53
CA TYR A 52 -1.30 5.75 -10.36
C TYR A 52 -0.53 4.44 -10.46
N ALA A 53 0.78 4.54 -10.75
CA ALA A 53 1.70 3.41 -10.72
C ALA A 53 2.06 3.07 -9.26
N ILE A 54 1.26 2.24 -8.60
CA ILE A 54 1.56 1.77 -7.23
C ILE A 54 2.73 0.79 -7.29
N PRO A 55 3.90 1.10 -6.69
CA PRO A 55 5.01 0.16 -6.64
C PRO A 55 4.60 -1.11 -5.87
N GLU A 56 5.02 -2.26 -6.39
CA GLU A 56 4.78 -3.52 -5.70
C GLU A 56 5.35 -3.48 -4.28
N PRO A 57 4.67 -4.12 -3.31
CA PRO A 57 5.28 -4.33 -2.02
C PRO A 57 6.62 -5.01 -2.20
N SER A 58 7.63 -4.48 -1.52
CA SER A 58 8.96 -5.06 -1.37
C SER A 58 8.91 -6.34 -0.53
N ILE A 59 7.96 -7.24 -0.83
CA ILE A 59 7.95 -8.64 -0.39
C ILE A 59 8.65 -9.41 -1.51
N SER A 60 9.93 -9.10 -1.73
CA SER A 60 10.80 -9.97 -2.52
C SER A 60 11.16 -11.17 -1.66
N SER A 61 10.26 -12.16 -1.60
CA SER A 61 10.59 -13.59 -1.49
C SER A 61 9.33 -14.45 -1.40
N VAL A 62 8.74 -14.76 -2.55
CA VAL A 62 8.39 -16.16 -2.80
C VAL A 62 9.53 -16.77 -3.61
N PRO A 63 10.48 -17.52 -3.03
CA PRO A 63 11.15 -18.55 -3.78
C PRO A 63 10.28 -19.80 -3.66
N ASN A 64 9.20 -19.86 -4.44
CA ASN A 64 8.65 -21.16 -4.80
C ASN A 64 8.68 -21.32 -6.31
N SER A 65 9.87 -21.14 -6.88
CA SER A 65 10.27 -21.98 -8.00
C SER A 65 10.51 -23.39 -7.45
N ARG A 66 9.46 -24.21 -7.40
CA ARG A 66 9.66 -25.67 -7.41
C ARG A 66 9.79 -26.07 -8.88
N PRO A 67 10.96 -26.50 -9.35
CA PRO A 67 11.04 -27.12 -10.67
C PRO A 67 10.23 -28.41 -10.65
N ALA A 68 9.52 -28.67 -11.74
CA ALA A 68 8.93 -29.96 -12.02
C ALA A 68 10.05 -31.02 -12.04
N GLN A 69 9.83 -32.12 -11.32
CA GLN A 69 10.56 -33.37 -11.49
C GLN A 69 9.58 -34.42 -11.98
#